data_AF-A0AAD9G0W5-F1
#
_entry.id   AF-A0AAD9G0W5-F1
#
_cell.length_a   1.000
_cell.length_b   1.000
_cell.length_c   1.000
_cell.angle_alpha   90.00
_cell.angle_beta   90.00
_cell.angle_gamma   90.00
#
_symmetry.space_group_name_H-M   'P 1'
#
loop_
_entity.id
_entity.type
_entity.pdbx_description
1 polymer ?
#
loop_
_entity_poly.entity_id
_entity_poly.type
_entity_poly.pdbx_seq_one_letter_code
_entity_poly.pdbx_strand_id
1 'polypeptide(L)'
;MVMAHALQVRPDDPSEFGFVDLVEGTTVQSVSVEDSQGLPYLVPASVRCRAWFKDGYVEAVVPGLGLCRTRLGNGVSEVSHESETSTQVFSAFSSLNAYFTPFEASAVVNNLLEVIGSHLHYLKLCTPTHSNDALDLSVLSAVCPHLESLNTIRFDVVVSVHNEALRLWPIRELTICDNTRLADLTSCLQNSDLRMARELVEIFLESMGQEYDEGEKLNLSAHNGDFLSVTKEKVPIESKVAMISVVSSGHHSKALHRLHDDVLRLVFVLTSTPAQRSVRFWPTRSR
;
A
#
# COMPACT_ATOMS: atom_id res chain seq x y z
N MET A 1 -7.83 -7.29 7.78
CA MET A 1 -6.40 -6.99 7.65
C MET A 1 -5.69 -8.31 7.38
N VAL A 2 -5.38 -8.61 6.12
CA VAL A 2 -4.59 -9.79 5.75
C VAL A 2 -3.14 -9.35 5.80
N MET A 3 -2.38 -9.80 6.81
CA MET A 3 -0.94 -9.63 6.84
C MET A 3 -0.30 -10.84 6.16
N ALA A 4 0.25 -10.63 4.96
CA ALA A 4 1.12 -11.61 4.32
C ALA A 4 2.53 -11.43 4.89
N HIS A 5 2.98 -12.39 5.71
CA HIS A 5 4.34 -12.44 6.23
C HIS A 5 5.13 -13.50 5.44
N ALA A 6 6.19 -13.09 4.76
CA ALA A 6 7.05 -13.97 3.99
C ALA A 6 8.44 -14.17 4.66
N LEU A 7 9.06 -15.28 4.27
CA LEU A 7 10.19 -15.99 4.89
C LEU A 7 11.55 -15.31 4.63
N GLN A 8 12.34 -15.06 5.69
CA GLN A 8 13.70 -14.52 5.58
C GLN A 8 14.72 -15.65 5.33
N VAL A 9 15.52 -15.57 4.26
CA VAL A 9 16.56 -16.57 3.92
C VAL A 9 17.92 -15.91 3.68
N ARG A 10 19.00 -16.54 4.16
CA ARG A 10 20.41 -16.20 3.91
C ARG A 10 20.96 -16.92 2.66
N PRO A 11 21.99 -16.40 1.98
CA PRO A 11 22.28 -16.74 0.57
C PRO A 11 22.94 -18.11 0.27
N ASP A 12 23.29 -18.92 1.28
CA ASP A 12 24.29 -20.00 1.10
C ASP A 12 23.78 -21.45 1.29
N ASP A 13 22.49 -21.74 1.13
CA ASP A 13 21.96 -23.13 1.20
C ASP A 13 20.99 -23.43 0.06
N PRO A 14 20.99 -24.65 -0.54
CA PRO A 14 20.03 -25.08 -1.56
C PRO A 14 18.68 -25.30 -0.89
N SER A 15 18.03 -24.19 -0.58
CA SER A 15 16.78 -24.18 0.15
C SER A 15 15.64 -24.37 -0.85
N GLU A 16 14.80 -25.37 -0.62
CA GLU A 16 13.71 -25.73 -1.53
C GLU A 16 12.41 -25.06 -1.06
N PHE A 17 11.67 -24.43 -1.97
CA PHE A 17 10.33 -23.90 -1.69
C PHE A 17 9.29 -24.90 -2.18
N GLY A 18 8.20 -25.10 -1.43
CA GLY A 18 7.14 -26.02 -1.82
C GLY A 18 5.88 -25.83 -1.00
N PHE A 19 5.08 -26.90 -0.89
CA PHE A 19 3.89 -26.93 -0.06
C PHE A 19 3.99 -28.00 1.02
N VAL A 20 3.31 -27.75 2.13
CA VAL A 20 3.24 -28.68 3.24
C VAL A 20 1.82 -28.78 3.74
N ASP A 21 1.37 -29.99 4.03
CA ASP A 21 0.10 -30.20 4.71
C ASP A 21 0.36 -30.27 6.20
N LEU A 22 -0.20 -29.31 6.94
CA LEU A 22 -0.23 -29.31 8.39
C LEU A 22 -1.55 -29.95 8.83
N VAL A 23 -1.48 -31.10 9.52
CA VAL A 23 -2.69 -31.74 10.05
C VAL A 23 -3.24 -30.96 11.24
N GLU A 24 -4.55 -31.01 11.45
CA GLU A 24 -5.18 -30.48 12.67
C GLU A 24 -4.45 -30.97 13.95
N GLY A 25 -4.18 -30.05 14.86
CA GLY A 25 -3.42 -30.32 16.09
C GLY A 25 -1.90 -30.29 15.92
N THR A 26 -1.37 -29.97 14.73
CA THR A 26 0.07 -29.79 14.55
C THR A 26 0.56 -28.59 15.36
N THR A 27 1.61 -28.78 16.14
CA THR A 27 2.27 -27.69 16.87
C THR A 27 3.17 -26.90 15.94
N VAL A 28 2.92 -25.59 15.85
CA VAL A 28 3.71 -24.64 15.08
C VAL A 28 4.18 -23.51 15.99
N GLN A 29 5.34 -22.93 15.74
CA GLN A 29 5.87 -21.81 16.53
C GLN A 29 5.91 -20.56 15.66
N SER A 30 5.34 -19.45 16.14
CA SER A 30 5.42 -18.18 15.40
C SER A 30 6.88 -17.76 15.23
N VAL A 31 7.26 -17.38 14.01
CA VAL A 31 8.59 -16.82 13.72
C VAL A 31 8.53 -15.32 13.97
N SER A 32 9.11 -14.89 15.10
CA SER A 32 9.29 -13.47 15.44
C SER A 32 10.61 -12.95 14.85
N VAL A 33 10.64 -11.68 14.44
CA VAL A 33 11.85 -10.98 13.96
C VAL A 33 12.91 -10.83 15.06
N GLU A 34 12.48 -10.91 16.34
CA GLU A 34 13.37 -10.99 17.49
C GLU A 34 13.47 -12.46 17.93
N ASP A 35 14.68 -13.02 17.96
CA ASP A 35 15.10 -14.42 18.24
C ASP A 35 14.55 -15.06 19.55
N SER A 36 13.57 -14.45 20.20
CA SER A 36 12.75 -15.08 21.24
C SER A 36 11.95 -16.25 20.66
N GLN A 37 12.07 -17.43 21.28
CA GLN A 37 11.26 -18.59 20.94
C GLN A 37 9.77 -18.22 21.01
N GLY A 38 9.10 -18.16 19.86
CA GLY A 38 7.69 -17.82 19.77
C GLY A 38 6.81 -18.82 20.52
N LEU A 39 5.66 -18.36 21.01
CA LEU A 39 4.68 -19.23 21.66
C LEU A 39 4.23 -20.34 20.68
N PRO A 40 4.11 -21.59 21.16
CA PRO A 40 3.58 -22.67 20.34
C PRO A 40 2.06 -22.50 20.16
N TYR A 41 1.60 -22.65 18.92
CA TYR A 41 0.21 -22.67 18.52
C TYR A 41 -0.15 -24.05 17.98
N LEU A 42 -1.41 -24.45 18.14
CA LEU A 42 -1.96 -25.64 17.50
C LEU A 42 -2.72 -25.21 16.25
N VAL A 43 -2.46 -25.89 15.15
CA VAL A 43 -3.18 -25.69 13.89
C VAL A 43 -4.63 -26.17 14.09
N PRO A 44 -5.65 -25.29 13.96
CA PRO A 44 -7.02 -25.60 14.34
C PRO A 44 -7.77 -26.48 13.32
N ALA A 45 -7.24 -26.62 12.11
CA ALA A 45 -7.80 -27.46 11.05
C ALA A 45 -6.68 -27.82 10.07
N SER A 46 -6.76 -28.99 9.45
CA SER A 46 -5.77 -29.40 8.45
C SER A 46 -5.69 -28.37 7.32
N VAL A 47 -4.49 -27.90 7.00
CA VAL A 47 -4.26 -26.82 6.04
C VAL A 47 -3.01 -27.06 5.20
N ARG A 48 -3.15 -26.84 3.89
CA ARG A 48 -2.02 -26.82 2.96
C ARG A 48 -1.41 -25.42 2.95
N CYS A 49 -0.16 -25.33 3.35
CA CYS A 49 0.56 -24.06 3.46
C CYS A 49 1.72 -24.02 2.49
N ARG A 50 2.00 -22.82 1.96
CA ARG A 50 3.27 -22.57 1.26
C ARG A 50 4.38 -22.59 2.30
N ALA A 51 5.47 -23.26 1.96
CA ALA A 51 6.50 -23.60 2.91
C ALA A 51 7.91 -23.46 2.33
N TRP A 52 8.84 -23.14 3.21
CA TRP A 52 10.27 -23.10 2.95
C TRP A 52 10.94 -24.19 3.78
N PHE A 53 11.71 -25.05 3.12
CA PHE A 53 12.35 -26.21 3.71
C PHE A 53 13.81 -25.87 4.04
N LYS A 54 14.18 -26.05 5.32
CA LYS A 54 15.54 -25.83 5.80
C LYS A 54 15.93 -26.80 6.91
N ASP A 55 16.97 -27.60 6.69
CA ASP A 55 17.66 -28.43 7.69
C ASP A 55 16.75 -29.12 8.73
N GLY A 56 15.76 -29.89 8.26
CA GLY A 56 14.86 -30.67 9.12
C GLY A 56 13.71 -29.88 9.76
N TYR A 57 13.59 -28.59 9.45
CA TYR A 57 12.45 -27.75 9.81
C TYR A 57 11.78 -27.18 8.56
N VAL A 58 10.54 -26.78 8.75
CA VAL A 58 9.70 -26.16 7.75
C VAL A 58 9.17 -24.87 8.31
N GLU A 59 9.36 -23.79 7.57
CA GLU A 59 8.70 -22.52 7.86
C GLU A 59 7.56 -22.33 6.86
N ALA A 60 6.33 -22.26 7.37
CA ALA A 60 5.11 -22.23 6.58
C ALA A 60 4.26 -21.00 6.90
N VAL A 61 3.59 -20.47 5.89
CA VAL A 61 2.61 -19.39 6.05
C VAL A 61 1.27 -20.01 6.41
N VAL A 62 0.91 -19.99 7.69
CA VAL A 62 -0.30 -20.61 8.22
C VAL A 62 -1.44 -19.58 8.25
N PRO A 63 -2.56 -19.82 7.55
CA PRO A 63 -3.70 -18.91 7.56
C PRO A 63 -4.17 -18.56 8.98
N GLY A 64 -4.28 -17.26 9.27
CA GLY A 64 -4.71 -16.74 10.58
C GLY A 64 -3.62 -16.71 11.66
N LEU A 65 -2.51 -17.44 11.49
CA LEU A 65 -1.38 -17.46 12.43
C LEU A 65 -0.12 -16.76 11.89
N GLY A 66 -0.04 -16.56 10.57
CA GLY A 66 1.09 -15.91 9.92
C GLY A 66 2.25 -16.87 9.70
N LEU A 67 3.48 -16.38 9.85
CA LEU A 67 4.67 -17.18 9.58
C LEU A 67 5.01 -18.08 10.77
N CYS A 68 5.01 -19.39 10.56
CA CYS A 68 5.27 -20.36 11.63
C CYS A 68 6.32 -21.40 11.24
N ARG A 69 7.13 -21.83 12.21
CA ARG A 69 8.15 -22.88 12.08
C ARG A 69 7.67 -24.16 12.75
N THR A 70 7.92 -25.31 12.13
CA THR A 70 7.71 -26.65 12.70
C THR A 70 8.76 -27.64 12.22
N ARG A 71 8.82 -28.84 12.81
CA ARG A 71 9.73 -29.93 12.40
C ARG A 71 9.05 -30.87 11.42
N LEU A 72 9.79 -31.34 10.42
CA LEU A 72 9.34 -32.42 9.53
C LEU A 72 9.07 -33.70 10.35
N GLY A 73 7.98 -34.40 10.03
CA GLY A 73 7.59 -35.67 10.65
C GLY A 73 6.48 -35.61 11.71
N ASN A 74 6.22 -34.45 12.34
CA ASN A 74 5.17 -34.31 13.36
C ASN A 74 3.79 -33.97 12.75
N GLY A 75 3.25 -34.85 11.90
CA GLY A 75 1.97 -34.58 11.20
C GLY A 75 2.12 -33.58 10.04
N VAL A 76 3.35 -33.48 9.52
CA VAL A 76 3.77 -32.59 8.43
C VAL A 76 4.20 -33.48 7.28
N SER A 77 3.37 -33.61 6.24
CA SER A 77 3.72 -34.34 5.02
C SER A 77 4.24 -33.39 3.95
N GLU A 78 5.39 -33.76 3.38
CA GLU A 78 5.99 -33.06 2.24
C GLU A 78 5.12 -33.29 1.00
N VAL A 79 4.60 -32.22 0.40
CA VAL A 79 3.82 -32.29 -0.83
C VAL A 79 4.51 -31.46 -1.90
N SER A 80 4.69 -32.09 -3.06
CA SER A 80 5.44 -31.64 -4.23
C SER A 80 5.18 -30.20 -4.68
N HIS A 81 6.12 -29.70 -5.51
CA HIS A 81 6.18 -28.44 -6.26
C HIS A 81 4.97 -28.07 -7.13
N GLU A 82 3.90 -28.84 -7.10
CA GLU A 82 2.78 -28.62 -8.02
C GLU A 82 1.91 -27.44 -7.58
N SER A 83 1.90 -26.45 -8.45
CA SER A 83 1.10 -25.23 -8.35
C SER A 83 -0.35 -25.56 -8.73
N GLU A 84 -1.17 -25.93 -7.75
CA GLU A 84 -2.62 -25.84 -7.94
C GLU A 84 -3.03 -24.38 -7.81
N THR A 85 -3.22 -23.71 -8.95
CA THR A 85 -3.84 -22.38 -9.03
C THR A 85 -5.32 -22.49 -8.69
N SER A 86 -5.64 -22.57 -7.40
CA SER A 86 -7.01 -22.42 -6.93
C SER A 86 -7.40 -20.95 -7.05
N THR A 87 -8.10 -20.60 -8.15
CA THR A 87 -8.78 -19.31 -8.30
C THR A 87 -9.96 -19.26 -7.35
N GLN A 88 -9.70 -19.02 -6.07
CA GLN A 88 -10.74 -18.61 -5.14
C GLN A 88 -11.13 -17.16 -5.43
N VAL A 89 -12.44 -16.96 -5.54
CA VAL A 89 -13.06 -15.64 -5.67
C VAL A 89 -12.88 -14.93 -4.33
N PHE A 90 -11.85 -14.10 -4.23
CA PHE A 90 -11.60 -13.31 -3.04
C PHE A 90 -12.71 -12.26 -2.88
N SER A 91 -13.17 -12.07 -1.64
CA SER A 91 -14.01 -10.94 -1.28
C SER A 91 -13.27 -9.63 -1.57
N ALA A 92 -13.97 -8.62 -2.08
CA ALA A 92 -13.41 -7.30 -2.38
C ALA A 92 -12.65 -6.71 -1.17
N PHE A 93 -11.32 -6.71 -1.23
CA PHE A 93 -10.47 -6.07 -0.23
C PHE A 93 -10.25 -4.61 -0.63
N SER A 94 -10.47 -3.68 0.30
CA SER A 94 -10.20 -2.25 0.07
C SER A 94 -8.79 -1.82 0.46
N SER A 95 -8.03 -2.66 1.17
CA SER A 95 -6.70 -2.35 1.68
C SER A 95 -5.81 -3.59 1.74
N LEU A 96 -4.56 -3.46 1.28
CA LEU A 96 -3.53 -4.49 1.35
C LEU A 96 -2.24 -3.91 1.96
N ASN A 97 -1.64 -4.65 2.88
CA ASN A 97 -0.27 -4.42 3.35
C ASN A 97 0.53 -5.71 3.14
N ALA A 98 1.46 -5.67 2.19
CA ALA A 98 2.25 -6.82 1.78
C ALA A 98 3.75 -6.57 2.05
N TYR A 99 4.37 -7.57 2.67
CA TYR A 99 5.81 -7.63 2.90
C TYR A 99 6.38 -8.73 2.03
N PHE A 100 7.02 -8.35 0.93
CA PHE A 100 7.61 -9.31 0.01
C PHE A 100 9.02 -9.64 0.44
N THR A 101 9.48 -10.88 0.27
CA THR A 101 10.88 -11.24 0.49
C THR A 101 11.66 -11.29 -0.82
N PRO A 102 13.00 -11.15 -0.81
CA PRO A 102 13.85 -11.14 -2.01
C PRO A 102 13.67 -12.31 -2.99
N PHE A 103 13.00 -13.38 -2.58
CA PHE A 103 12.78 -14.59 -3.39
C PHE A 103 11.41 -14.60 -4.08
N GLU A 104 10.53 -13.64 -3.77
CA GLU A 104 9.26 -13.49 -4.46
C GLU A 104 9.50 -12.71 -5.75
N ALA A 105 9.43 -13.42 -6.88
CA ALA A 105 9.53 -12.78 -8.19
C ALA A 105 8.45 -11.69 -8.31
N SER A 106 8.79 -10.56 -8.93
CA SER A 106 7.86 -9.46 -9.25
C SER A 106 6.57 -9.94 -9.94
N ALA A 107 6.65 -11.06 -10.68
CA ALA A 107 5.50 -11.75 -11.25
C ALA A 107 4.44 -12.18 -10.21
N VAL A 108 4.84 -12.62 -9.01
CA VAL A 108 3.90 -13.02 -7.94
C VAL A 108 3.16 -11.81 -7.39
N VAL A 109 3.85 -10.68 -7.23
CA VAL A 109 3.24 -9.41 -6.82
C VAL A 109 2.20 -8.97 -7.84
N ASN A 110 2.57 -9.00 -9.13
CA ASN A 110 1.67 -8.63 -10.21
C ASN A 110 0.45 -9.57 -10.27
N ASN A 111 0.65 -10.89 -10.19
CA ASN A 111 -0.45 -11.86 -10.19
C ASN A 111 -1.38 -11.65 -8.99
N LEU A 112 -0.85 -11.36 -7.80
CA LEU A 112 -1.66 -11.05 -6.63
C LEU A 112 -2.50 -9.80 -6.89
N LEU A 113 -1.86 -8.71 -7.34
CA LEU A 113 -2.55 -7.45 -7.63
C LEU A 113 -3.57 -7.61 -8.76
N GLU A 114 -3.34 -8.45 -9.77
CA GLU A 114 -4.34 -8.74 -10.80
C GLU A 114 -5.62 -9.36 -10.23
N VAL A 115 -5.49 -10.17 -9.17
CA VAL A 115 -6.63 -10.82 -8.52
C VAL A 115 -7.40 -9.86 -7.60
N ILE A 116 -6.70 -9.01 -6.84
CA ILE A 116 -7.34 -8.19 -5.78
C ILE A 116 -7.40 -6.68 -6.07
N GLY A 117 -6.65 -6.21 -7.07
CA GLY A 117 -6.37 -4.79 -7.31
C GLY A 117 -7.58 -3.97 -7.70
N SER A 118 -8.56 -4.59 -8.35
CA SER A 118 -9.79 -3.94 -8.81
C SER A 118 -10.61 -3.27 -7.70
N HIS A 119 -10.39 -3.60 -6.43
CA HIS A 119 -11.11 -3.00 -5.29
C HIS A 119 -10.19 -2.31 -4.28
N LEU A 120 -8.88 -2.29 -4.52
CA LEU A 120 -7.92 -1.70 -3.58
C LEU A 120 -7.96 -0.17 -3.64
N HIS A 121 -8.15 0.45 -2.47
CA HIS A 121 -7.99 1.88 -2.23
C HIS A 121 -6.67 2.21 -1.53
N TYR A 122 -6.13 1.27 -0.75
CA TYR A 122 -4.85 1.42 -0.05
C TYR A 122 -3.92 0.25 -0.33
N LEU A 123 -2.67 0.53 -0.68
CA LEU A 123 -1.64 -0.46 -0.92
C LEU A 123 -0.35 -0.06 -0.22
N LYS A 124 0.17 -0.96 0.62
CA LYS A 124 1.52 -0.86 1.16
C LYS A 124 2.36 -2.04 0.69
N LEU A 125 3.50 -1.74 0.07
CA LEU A 125 4.50 -2.71 -0.38
C LEU A 125 5.82 -2.46 0.33
N CYS A 126 6.43 -3.51 0.87
CA CYS A 126 7.72 -3.43 1.54
C CYS A 126 8.59 -4.60 1.11
N THR A 127 9.85 -4.33 0.75
CA THR A 127 10.88 -5.36 0.55
C THR A 127 11.99 -5.24 1.60
N PRO A 128 12.46 -6.35 2.21
CA PRO A 128 13.49 -6.33 3.24
C PRO A 128 14.89 -6.15 2.64
N THR A 129 15.06 -6.32 1.33
CA THR A 129 16.33 -6.13 0.63
C THR A 129 16.39 -4.81 -0.11
N HIS A 130 17.58 -4.26 -0.28
CA HIS A 130 17.85 -3.16 -1.22
C HIS A 130 17.89 -3.72 -2.65
N SER A 131 16.80 -4.38 -3.08
CA SER A 131 16.62 -4.71 -4.48
C SER A 131 16.19 -3.42 -5.20
N ASN A 132 16.81 -3.11 -6.33
CA ASN A 132 16.40 -2.01 -7.21
C ASN A 132 15.14 -2.42 -8.00
N ASP A 133 14.17 -3.02 -7.31
CA ASP A 133 12.94 -3.46 -7.95
C ASP A 133 12.13 -2.21 -8.29
N ALA A 134 11.78 -2.11 -9.57
CA ALA A 134 11.01 -1.00 -10.08
C ALA A 134 9.52 -1.33 -9.99
N LEU A 135 8.76 -0.46 -9.33
CA LEU A 135 7.31 -0.45 -9.35
C LEU A 135 6.83 0.52 -10.44
N ASP A 136 6.24 -0.04 -11.49
CA ASP A 136 5.72 0.75 -12.60
C ASP A 136 4.29 1.24 -12.34
N LEU A 137 4.12 2.56 -12.19
CA LEU A 137 2.80 3.15 -11.95
C LEU A 137 1.84 2.97 -13.13
N SER A 138 2.36 2.81 -14.35
CA SER A 138 1.56 2.57 -15.55
C SER A 138 0.85 1.22 -15.48
N VAL A 139 1.56 0.20 -14.98
CA VAL A 139 1.01 -1.14 -14.75
C VAL A 139 0.11 -1.13 -13.54
N LEU A 140 0.57 -0.51 -12.43
CA LEU A 140 -0.19 -0.48 -11.19
C LEU A 140 -1.53 0.26 -11.33
N SER A 141 -1.59 1.33 -12.12
CA SER A 141 -2.84 2.05 -12.38
C SER A 141 -3.85 1.24 -13.18
N ALA A 142 -3.40 0.34 -14.06
CA ALA A 142 -4.27 -0.56 -14.81
C ALA A 142 -4.82 -1.68 -13.92
N VAL A 143 -4.00 -2.20 -13.01
CA VAL A 143 -4.35 -3.31 -12.12
C VAL A 143 -5.15 -2.84 -10.90
N CYS A 144 -4.83 -1.67 -10.36
CA CYS A 144 -5.45 -1.05 -9.19
C CYS A 144 -6.10 0.31 -9.54
N PRO A 145 -7.15 0.33 -10.38
CA PRO A 145 -7.73 1.57 -10.92
C PRO A 145 -8.39 2.47 -9.88
N HIS A 146 -8.68 1.95 -8.69
CA HIS A 146 -9.32 2.67 -7.58
C HIS A 146 -8.36 3.06 -6.45
N LEU A 147 -7.04 2.86 -6.63
CA LEU A 147 -6.05 3.11 -5.60
C LEU A 147 -5.95 4.61 -5.28
N GLU A 148 -6.15 4.96 -4.02
CA GLU A 148 -6.08 6.33 -3.51
C GLU A 148 -4.78 6.60 -2.73
N SER A 149 -4.20 5.57 -2.11
CA SER A 149 -2.99 5.70 -1.29
C SER A 149 -2.02 4.55 -1.55
N LEU A 150 -0.77 4.92 -1.87
CA LEU A 150 0.33 4.00 -2.13
C LEU A 150 1.48 4.29 -1.17
N ASN A 151 1.93 3.25 -0.46
CA ASN A 151 3.11 3.29 0.39
C ASN A 151 4.10 2.22 -0.08
N THR A 152 5.31 2.63 -0.43
CA THR A 152 6.36 1.72 -0.89
C THR A 152 7.62 1.91 -0.06
N ILE A 153 8.22 0.81 0.37
CA ILE A 153 9.51 0.80 1.05
C ILE A 153 10.46 -0.03 0.18
N ARG A 154 11.55 0.59 -0.28
CA ARG A 154 12.58 0.01 -1.15
C ARG A 154 12.08 -0.45 -2.52
N PHE A 155 11.22 0.36 -3.13
CA PHE A 155 10.87 0.22 -4.54
C PHE A 155 11.23 1.51 -5.27
N ASP A 156 11.93 1.40 -6.39
CA ASP A 156 12.08 2.52 -7.31
C ASP A 156 10.76 2.71 -8.05
N VAL A 157 10.29 3.95 -8.16
CA VAL A 157 9.04 4.25 -8.85
C VAL A 157 9.35 4.67 -10.27
N VAL A 158 8.79 3.95 -11.24
CA VAL A 158 8.99 4.22 -12.67
C VAL A 158 7.67 4.37 -13.40
N VAL A 159 7.72 5.00 -14.58
CA VAL A 159 6.56 5.16 -15.46
C VAL A 159 6.96 4.76 -16.88
N SER A 160 6.65 3.53 -17.28
CA SER A 160 7.04 3.03 -18.60
C SER A 160 6.18 3.59 -19.74
N VAL A 161 4.87 3.76 -19.52
CA VAL A 161 3.90 4.11 -20.57
C VAL A 161 2.84 5.07 -20.03
N HIS A 162 2.64 6.19 -20.74
CA HIS A 162 1.55 7.11 -20.44
C HIS A 162 0.22 6.58 -21.00
N ASN A 163 -0.42 5.67 -20.27
CA ASN A 163 -1.66 5.03 -20.67
C ASN A 163 -2.91 5.76 -20.10
N GLU A 164 -4.10 5.37 -20.59
CA GLU A 164 -5.37 5.95 -20.13
C GLU A 164 -5.64 5.66 -18.64
N ALA A 165 -5.22 4.49 -18.15
CA ALA A 165 -5.37 4.11 -16.74
C ALA A 165 -4.64 5.08 -15.81
N LEU A 166 -3.36 5.37 -16.10
CA LEU A 166 -2.55 6.34 -15.38
C LEU A 166 -3.16 7.75 -15.46
N ARG A 167 -3.70 8.12 -16.63
CA ARG A 167 -4.37 9.42 -16.82
C ARG A 167 -5.58 9.59 -15.90
N LEU A 168 -6.32 8.53 -15.61
CA LEU A 168 -7.55 8.55 -14.80
C LEU A 168 -7.34 8.10 -13.35
N TRP A 169 -6.12 7.76 -12.97
CA TRP A 169 -5.81 7.14 -11.69
C TRP A 169 -6.10 8.07 -10.49
N PRO A 170 -6.92 7.66 -9.51
CA PRO A 170 -7.40 8.50 -8.41
C PRO A 170 -6.40 8.68 -7.26
N ILE A 171 -5.11 8.45 -7.47
CA ILE A 171 -4.13 8.48 -6.38
C ILE A 171 -4.01 9.88 -5.75
N ARG A 172 -4.09 9.91 -4.42
CA ARG A 172 -4.09 11.12 -3.57
C ARG A 172 -2.92 11.18 -2.61
N GLU A 173 -2.38 10.02 -2.24
CA GLU A 173 -1.27 9.89 -1.30
C GLU A 173 -0.20 8.96 -1.87
N LEU A 174 1.05 9.40 -1.83
CA LEU A 174 2.20 8.63 -2.26
C LEU A 174 3.30 8.75 -1.21
N THR A 175 3.62 7.62 -0.57
CA THR A 175 4.74 7.51 0.36
C THR A 175 5.81 6.61 -0.25
N ILE A 176 7.00 7.14 -0.47
CA ILE A 176 8.14 6.37 -0.99
C ILE A 176 9.27 6.47 0.03
N CYS A 177 9.69 5.32 0.54
CA CYS A 177 10.77 5.19 1.50
C CYS A 177 11.92 4.40 0.88
N ASP A 178 13.16 4.86 1.08
CA ASP A 178 14.39 4.14 0.76
C ASP A 178 14.51 3.76 -0.72
N ASN A 179 14.20 4.71 -1.62
CA ASN A 179 14.37 4.57 -3.08
C ASN A 179 15.52 5.45 -3.60
N THR A 180 15.93 5.22 -4.84
CA THR A 180 17.08 5.89 -5.45
C THR A 180 16.72 6.88 -6.55
N ARG A 181 15.50 6.83 -7.11
CA ARG A 181 15.11 7.63 -8.30
C ARG A 181 13.70 8.21 -8.20
N LEU A 182 13.55 9.47 -8.60
CA LEU A 182 12.29 10.23 -8.59
C LEU A 182 11.95 10.93 -9.91
N ALA A 183 12.81 10.88 -10.94
CA ALA A 183 12.61 11.58 -12.21
C ALA A 183 11.22 11.35 -12.85
N ASP A 184 10.77 10.10 -12.91
CA ASP A 184 9.50 9.76 -13.56
C ASP A 184 8.30 10.35 -12.83
N LEU A 185 8.33 10.39 -11.48
CA LEU A 185 7.29 11.02 -10.67
C LEU A 185 7.21 12.52 -10.94
N THR A 186 8.36 13.19 -11.03
CA THR A 186 8.42 14.63 -11.35
C THR A 186 7.79 14.91 -12.71
N SER A 187 8.11 14.11 -13.72
CA SER A 187 7.54 14.27 -15.07
C SER A 187 6.01 14.12 -15.07
N CYS A 188 5.49 13.21 -14.24
CA CYS A 188 4.05 13.02 -14.10
C CYS A 188 3.35 14.24 -13.49
N LEU A 189 3.95 14.89 -12.49
CA LEU A 189 3.37 16.07 -11.85
C LEU A 189 3.37 17.31 -12.75
N GLN A 190 4.32 17.41 -13.67
CA GLN A 190 4.35 18.47 -14.67
C GLN A 190 3.27 18.31 -15.76
N ASN A 191 2.79 17.09 -15.96
CA ASN A 191 1.79 16.78 -16.98
C ASN A 191 0.36 16.98 -16.43
N SER A 192 -0.23 18.14 -16.72
CA SER A 192 -1.58 18.50 -16.27
C SER A 192 -2.70 17.63 -16.86
N ASP A 193 -2.44 16.84 -17.90
CA ASP A 193 -3.41 15.88 -18.44
C ASP A 193 -3.61 14.67 -17.50
N LEU A 194 -2.60 14.34 -16.69
CA LEU A 194 -2.68 13.26 -15.72
C LEU A 194 -3.51 13.67 -14.51
N ARG A 195 -4.44 12.81 -14.09
CA ARG A 195 -5.23 13.04 -12.89
C ARG A 195 -4.35 13.12 -11.64
N MET A 196 -3.28 12.34 -11.54
CA MET A 196 -2.34 12.46 -10.41
C MET A 196 -1.75 13.87 -10.28
N ALA A 197 -1.44 14.55 -11.40
CA ALA A 197 -0.96 15.94 -11.37
C ALA A 197 -2.02 16.93 -10.84
N ARG A 198 -3.30 16.56 -10.88
CA ARG A 198 -4.41 17.38 -10.41
C ARG A 198 -4.92 16.99 -9.03
N GLU A 199 -4.67 15.75 -8.59
CA GLU A 199 -5.30 15.17 -7.39
C GLU A 199 -4.33 14.62 -6.35
N LEU A 200 -3.04 14.42 -6.66
CA LEU A 200 -2.05 13.93 -5.70
C LEU A 200 -1.76 15.01 -4.65
N VAL A 201 -2.34 14.84 -3.47
CA VAL A 201 -2.32 15.80 -2.35
C VAL A 201 -1.08 15.63 -1.51
N GLU A 202 -0.72 14.40 -1.15
CA GLU A 202 0.39 14.13 -0.24
C GLU A 202 1.47 13.31 -0.92
N ILE A 203 2.69 13.83 -0.87
CA ILE A 203 3.90 13.16 -1.32
C ILE A 203 4.87 13.15 -0.16
N PHE A 204 5.16 11.96 0.36
CA PHE A 204 6.09 11.77 1.45
C PHE A 204 7.28 10.95 0.97
N LEU A 205 8.48 11.51 1.12
CA LEU A 205 9.73 10.88 0.73
C LEU A 205 10.63 10.74 1.95
N GLU A 206 11.10 9.52 2.20
CA GLU A 206 12.06 9.22 3.26
C GLU A 206 13.21 8.43 2.68
N SER A 207 14.44 8.73 3.07
CA SER A 207 15.60 7.92 2.68
C SER A 207 16.37 7.48 3.90
N MET A 208 16.79 6.21 3.91
CA MET A 208 17.45 5.55 5.04
C MET A 208 18.95 5.33 4.80
N GLY A 209 19.59 6.22 4.04
CA GLY A 209 21.05 6.21 3.90
C GLY A 209 21.61 6.86 2.64
N GLN A 210 20.78 7.18 1.65
CA GLN A 210 21.22 7.77 0.40
C GLN A 210 20.49 9.09 0.13
N GLU A 211 21.22 10.18 -0.05
CA GLU A 211 20.57 11.45 -0.41
C GLU A 211 19.95 11.35 -1.81
N TYR A 212 18.75 11.90 -1.94
CA TYR A 212 18.12 12.11 -3.23
C TYR A 212 18.99 13.05 -4.07
N ASP A 213 18.93 12.89 -5.39
CA ASP A 213 19.49 13.90 -6.28
C ASP A 213 18.85 15.26 -5.96
N GLU A 214 19.69 16.26 -5.68
CA GLU A 214 19.21 17.59 -5.27
C GLU A 214 18.41 18.27 -6.38
N GLY A 215 18.68 17.96 -7.65
CA GLY A 215 17.88 18.43 -8.78
C GLY A 215 16.48 17.80 -8.79
N GLU A 216 16.37 16.49 -8.62
CA GLU A 216 15.07 15.80 -8.49
C GLU A 216 14.27 16.31 -7.29
N LYS A 217 14.93 16.45 -6.14
CA LYS A 217 14.33 16.98 -4.91
C LYS A 217 13.84 18.40 -5.09
N LEU A 218 14.61 19.27 -5.75
CA LEU A 218 14.22 20.65 -6.05
C LEU A 218 13.00 20.67 -6.99
N ASN A 219 13.02 19.87 -8.05
CA ASN A 219 11.92 19.81 -9.01
C ASN A 219 10.62 19.33 -8.36
N LEU A 220 10.69 18.31 -7.51
CA LEU A 220 9.52 17.82 -6.79
C LEU A 220 9.03 18.81 -5.73
N SER A 221 9.97 19.48 -5.03
CA SER A 221 9.66 20.53 -4.06
C SER A 221 8.97 21.75 -4.68
N ALA A 222 9.21 22.01 -5.97
CA ALA A 222 8.55 23.10 -6.70
C ALA A 222 7.02 22.92 -6.77
N HIS A 223 6.52 21.69 -6.59
CA HIS A 223 5.09 21.39 -6.53
C HIS A 223 4.49 21.52 -5.12
N ASN A 224 5.31 21.74 -4.10
CA ASN A 224 4.82 21.92 -2.74
C ASN A 224 4.02 23.23 -2.62
N GLY A 225 2.80 23.13 -2.10
CA GLY A 225 1.92 24.28 -1.96
C GLY A 225 1.00 24.51 -3.17
N ASP A 226 1.07 23.69 -4.22
CA ASP A 226 0.19 23.80 -5.38
C ASP A 226 -1.28 23.64 -4.96
N PHE A 227 -2.13 24.57 -5.38
CA PHE A 227 -3.58 24.44 -5.21
C PHE A 227 -4.14 23.50 -6.26
N LEU A 228 -4.72 22.40 -5.81
CA LEU A 228 -5.23 21.34 -6.65
C LEU A 228 -6.66 21.64 -7.10
N SER A 229 -6.97 21.26 -8.35
CA SER A 229 -8.33 21.38 -8.90
C SER A 229 -9.36 20.47 -8.20
N VAL A 230 -8.88 19.53 -7.37
CA VAL A 230 -9.74 18.73 -6.49
C VAL A 230 -10.33 19.64 -5.43
N THR A 231 -11.63 19.87 -5.59
CA THR A 231 -12.45 20.40 -4.52
C THR A 231 -12.44 19.38 -3.38
N LYS A 232 -12.25 19.86 -2.14
CA LYS A 232 -12.48 19.05 -0.93
C LYS A 232 -13.83 18.36 -1.05
N GLU A 233 -13.94 17.20 -0.38
CA GLU A 233 -15.11 16.33 -0.36
C GLU A 233 -16.41 17.12 -0.56
N LYS A 234 -17.15 16.81 -1.64
CA LYS A 234 -18.32 17.59 -2.02
C LYS A 234 -19.29 17.59 -0.85
N VAL A 235 -19.49 18.77 -0.25
CA VAL A 235 -20.52 18.94 0.78
C VAL A 235 -21.83 18.34 0.24
N PRO A 236 -22.52 17.48 1.01
CA PRO A 236 -23.78 16.87 0.58
C PRO A 236 -24.75 17.95 0.07
N ILE A 237 -25.57 17.59 -0.92
CA ILE A 237 -26.44 18.57 -1.56
C ILE A 237 -27.45 19.16 -0.57
N GLU A 238 -27.86 18.37 0.43
CA GLU A 238 -28.70 18.74 1.55
C GLU A 238 -28.04 19.83 2.40
N SER A 239 -26.74 19.68 2.70
CA SER A 239 -25.96 20.68 3.42
C SER A 239 -25.83 21.97 2.61
N LYS A 240 -25.64 21.87 1.27
CA LYS A 240 -25.61 23.04 0.38
C LYS A 240 -26.96 23.76 0.35
N VAL A 241 -28.07 23.03 0.24
CA VAL A 241 -29.43 23.58 0.26
C VAL A 241 -29.75 24.22 1.59
N ALA A 242 -29.36 23.58 2.71
CA ALA A 242 -29.49 24.16 4.05
C ALA A 242 -28.69 25.47 4.17
N MET A 243 -27.44 25.50 3.70
CA MET A 243 -26.60 26.71 3.70
C MET A 243 -27.20 27.82 2.83
N ILE A 244 -27.66 27.51 1.61
CA ILE A 244 -28.31 28.48 0.72
C ILE A 244 -29.61 29.01 1.34
N SER A 245 -30.40 28.14 1.98
CA SER A 245 -31.63 28.54 2.67
C SER A 245 -31.36 29.48 3.84
N VAL A 246 -30.27 29.28 4.58
CA VAL A 246 -29.86 30.17 5.66
C VAL A 246 -29.44 31.54 5.12
N VAL A 247 -28.61 31.57 4.07
CA VAL A 247 -28.16 32.84 3.45
C VAL A 247 -29.33 33.59 2.81
N SER A 248 -30.29 32.88 2.20
CA SER A 248 -31.39 33.49 1.43
C SER A 248 -32.59 33.91 2.29
N SER A 249 -32.78 33.34 3.49
CA SER A 249 -33.96 33.60 4.32
C SER A 249 -33.87 34.88 5.17
N GLY A 250 -32.71 35.55 5.20
CA GLY A 250 -32.49 36.72 6.06
C GLY A 250 -32.79 36.43 7.53
N HIS A 251 -32.88 37.45 8.38
CA HIS A 251 -33.07 37.34 9.83
C HIS A 251 -34.40 36.68 10.30
N HIS A 252 -35.17 36.05 9.41
CA HIS A 252 -36.56 35.62 9.67
C HIS A 252 -36.76 34.11 9.82
N SER A 253 -35.73 33.29 9.66
CA SER A 253 -35.84 31.84 9.86
C SER A 253 -35.45 31.44 11.29
N LYS A 254 -36.34 30.73 12.00
CA LYS A 254 -36.06 30.17 13.35
C LYS A 254 -34.84 29.23 13.38
N ALA A 255 -34.42 28.71 12.23
CA ALA A 255 -33.22 27.88 12.10
C ALA A 255 -31.91 28.69 12.13
N LEU A 256 -31.93 29.96 11.72
CA LEU A 256 -30.76 30.86 11.81
C LEU A 256 -30.27 31.08 13.24
N HIS A 257 -31.18 31.02 14.24
CA HIS A 257 -30.78 31.21 15.64
C HIS A 257 -29.92 30.05 16.20
N ARG A 258 -29.74 28.94 15.47
CA ARG A 258 -28.96 27.79 15.92
C ARG A 258 -27.60 27.62 15.24
N LEU A 259 -27.34 28.34 14.14
CA LEU A 259 -26.07 28.30 13.42
C LEU A 259 -25.50 29.72 13.34
N HIS A 260 -24.52 29.99 14.20
CA HIS A 260 -23.83 31.28 14.28
C HIS A 260 -23.18 31.62 12.93
N ASP A 261 -23.28 32.87 12.49
CA ASP A 261 -22.73 33.34 11.20
C ASP A 261 -21.25 32.98 11.02
N ASP A 262 -20.47 33.04 12.11
CA ASP A 262 -19.06 32.66 12.11
C ASP A 262 -18.85 31.17 11.76
N VAL A 263 -19.73 30.28 12.22
CA VAL A 263 -19.64 28.85 11.92
C VAL A 263 -19.93 28.60 10.44
N LEU A 264 -20.95 29.27 9.89
CA LEU A 264 -21.27 29.17 8.46
C LEU A 264 -20.14 29.72 7.59
N ARG A 265 -19.55 30.86 7.98
CA ARG A 265 -18.38 31.43 7.32
C ARG A 265 -17.19 30.48 7.34
N LEU A 266 -16.92 29.83 8.48
CA LEU A 266 -15.87 28.83 8.61
C LEU A 266 -16.14 27.59 7.74
N VAL A 267 -17.39 27.10 7.66
CA VAL A 267 -17.77 26.00 6.77
C VAL A 267 -17.58 26.40 5.31
N PHE A 268 -17.97 27.62 4.91
CA PHE A 268 -17.73 28.13 3.56
C PHE A 268 -16.24 28.21 3.23
N VAL A 269 -15.43 28.79 4.11
CA VAL A 269 -13.96 28.84 3.93
C VAL A 269 -13.40 27.43 3.82
N LEU A 270 -13.79 26.53 4.73
CA LEU A 270 -13.31 25.16 4.74
C LEU A 270 -13.62 24.43 3.44
N THR A 271 -14.85 24.57 2.92
CA THR A 271 -15.36 23.85 1.74
C THR A 271 -14.96 24.49 0.40
N SER A 272 -14.61 25.78 0.40
CA SER A 272 -14.14 26.52 -0.78
C SER A 272 -12.62 26.55 -0.92
N THR A 273 -11.87 26.24 0.14
CA THR A 273 -10.41 26.17 0.09
C THR A 273 -10.01 24.90 -0.67
N PRO A 274 -9.34 25.02 -1.84
CA PRO A 274 -8.87 23.86 -2.60
C PRO A 274 -7.89 23.02 -1.77
N ALA A 275 -7.79 21.72 -2.08
CA ALA A 275 -6.72 20.93 -1.50
C ALA A 275 -5.36 21.53 -1.92
N GLN A 276 -4.41 21.54 -1.00
CA GLN A 276 -3.06 22.04 -1.27
C GLN A 276 -2.10 20.86 -1.23
N ARG A 277 -1.27 20.71 -2.26
CA ARG A 277 -0.27 19.66 -2.32
C ARG A 277 0.78 19.87 -1.23
N SER A 278 1.12 18.81 -0.51
CA SER A 278 2.21 18.76 0.45
C SER A 278 3.27 17.78 -0.03
N VAL A 279 4.47 18.29 -0.29
CA VAL A 279 5.66 17.48 -0.59
C VAL A 279 6.59 17.58 0.61
N ARG A 280 6.89 16.44 1.24
CA ARG A 280 7.73 16.39 2.45
C ARG A 280 8.87 15.41 2.25
N PHE A 281 10.05 15.84 2.70
CA PHE A 281 11.25 15.03 2.76
C PHE A 281 11.61 14.82 4.22
N TRP A 282 11.73 13.58 4.66
CA TRP A 282 12.25 13.31 5.99
C TRP A 282 13.78 13.42 5.99
N PRO A 283 14.39 14.13 6.96
CA PRO A 283 15.84 14.20 7.04
C PRO A 283 16.41 12.80 7.28
N THR A 284 17.45 12.45 6.53
CA THR A 284 18.29 11.29 6.81
C THR A 284 18.75 11.38 8.26
N ARG A 285 18.43 10.37 9.08
CA ARG A 285 19.01 10.29 10.43
C ARG A 285 20.51 10.07 10.25
N SER A 286 21.28 11.14 10.34
CA SER A 286 22.73 11.09 10.49
C SER A 286 23.05 10.18 11.69
N ARG A 287 23.60 9.01 11.40
CA ARG A 287 24.16 8.11 12.42
C ARG A 287 25.49 8.65 12.92
#